data_AF-A0A1Y7VLG8-F1
#
_entry.id   AF-A0A1Y7VLG8-F1
#
_cell.length_a   1.000
_cell.length_b   1.000
_cell.length_c   1.000
_cell.angle_alpha   90.00
_cell.angle_beta   90.00
_cell.angle_gamma   90.00
#
_symmetry.space_group_name_H-M   'P 1'
#
loop_
_entity.id
_entity.type
_entity.pdbx_description
1 polymer ?
#
loop_
_entity_poly.entity_id
_entity_poly.type
_entity_poly.pdbx_seq_one_letter_code
_entity_poly.pdbx_strand_id
1 'polypeptide(L)'
;MSAYSMLSDRIVMAKELIKRAESLSRSRKGGIEGGAKLCSKLKAELKFLQKIEAGKVAIKESHLQSTNLTHLKAIVESAENLEEVVSVLRVFGYTDTLGEKQTLVVDVVANGGHTWV
;
A
#
# COMPACT_ATOMS: atom_id res chain seq x y z
N MET A 1 24.77 3.80 6.79
CA MET A 1 24.23 3.06 5.62
C MET A 1 24.38 3.98 4.41
N SER A 2 24.82 3.49 3.25
CA SER A 2 24.93 4.35 2.06
C SER A 2 23.54 4.58 1.44
N ALA A 3 23.31 5.72 0.80
CA ALA A 3 22.06 5.96 0.07
C ALA A 3 21.78 4.87 -0.98
N TYR A 4 22.84 4.32 -1.60
CA TYR A 4 22.72 3.21 -2.56
C TYR A 4 22.28 1.89 -1.92
N SER A 5 22.80 1.56 -0.73
CA SER A 5 22.36 0.35 -0.02
C SER A 5 20.89 0.49 0.41
N MET A 6 20.51 1.66 0.92
CA MET A 6 19.12 1.93 1.30
C MET A 6 18.17 1.85 0.10
N LEU A 7 18.56 2.38 -1.06
CA LEU A 7 17.77 2.26 -2.29
C LEU A 7 17.58 0.79 -2.70
N SER A 8 18.64 -0.01 -2.66
CA SER A 8 18.58 -1.44 -3.00
C SER A 8 17.62 -2.19 -2.07
N ASP A 9 17.73 -1.96 -0.76
CA ASP A 9 16.86 -2.58 0.26
C ASP A 9 15.38 -2.22 0.02
N ARG A 10 15.09 -0.96 -0.30
CA ARG A 10 13.73 -0.48 -0.61
C ARG A 10 13.18 -1.14 -1.89
N ILE A 11 14.01 -1.32 -2.93
CA ILE A 11 13.59 -2.01 -4.17
C ILE A 11 13.26 -3.47 -3.90
N VAL A 12 14.08 -4.18 -3.11
CA VAL A 12 13.83 -5.57 -2.72
C VAL A 12 12.52 -5.67 -1.95
N MET A 13 12.33 -4.81 -0.94
CA MET A 13 11.10 -4.75 -0.15
C MET A 13 9.87 -4.47 -1.03
N ALA A 14 9.95 -3.52 -1.96
CA ALA A 14 8.84 -3.21 -2.87
C ALA A 14 8.44 -4.43 -3.72
N LYS A 15 9.42 -5.16 -4.26
CA LYS A 15 9.18 -6.38 -5.05
C LYS A 15 8.51 -7.48 -4.23
N GLU A 16 8.94 -7.67 -2.99
CA GLU A 16 8.34 -8.64 -2.07
C GLU A 16 6.88 -8.27 -1.75
N LEU A 17 6.64 -7.01 -1.38
CA LEU A 17 5.30 -6.52 -1.06
C LEU A 17 4.34 -6.62 -2.24
N ILE A 18 4.80 -6.41 -3.47
CA ILE A 18 3.96 -6.61 -4.67
C ILE A 18 3.49 -8.06 -4.77
N LYS A 19 4.39 -9.03 -4.60
CA LYS A 19 4.02 -10.45 -4.66
C LYS A 19 3.01 -10.81 -3.57
N ARG A 20 3.23 -10.32 -2.35
CA ARG A 20 2.34 -10.51 -1.20
C ARG A 20 0.96 -9.88 -1.46
N ALA A 21 0.92 -8.63 -1.90
CA ALA A 21 -0.34 -7.95 -2.24
C ALA A 21 -1.10 -8.63 -3.40
N GLU A 22 -0.39 -9.15 -4.41
CA GLU A 22 -1.02 -9.91 -5.51
C GLU A 22 -1.59 -11.25 -5.04
N SER A 23 -0.89 -11.95 -4.14
CA SER A 23 -1.38 -13.17 -3.49
C SER A 23 -2.62 -12.89 -2.64
N LEU A 24 -2.53 -11.88 -1.77
CA LEU A 24 -3.62 -11.40 -0.93
C LEU A 24 -4.86 -11.03 -1.75
N SER A 25 -4.68 -10.35 -2.88
CA SER A 25 -5.79 -9.96 -3.76
C SER A 25 -6.55 -11.16 -4.36
N ARG A 26 -5.92 -12.34 -4.42
CA ARG A 26 -6.47 -13.58 -4.99
C ARG A 26 -6.85 -14.62 -3.93
N SER A 27 -6.67 -14.32 -2.65
CA SER A 27 -6.85 -15.29 -1.55
C SER A 27 -8.30 -15.76 -1.38
N ARG A 28 -9.27 -14.96 -1.84
CA ARG A 28 -10.71 -15.25 -1.77
C ARG A 28 -11.33 -15.34 -3.15
N LYS A 29 -12.36 -16.18 -3.29
CA LYS A 29 -13.25 -16.22 -4.47
C LYS A 29 -13.94 -14.85 -4.64
N GLY A 30 -13.61 -14.13 -5.71
CA GLY A 30 -14.06 -12.75 -5.96
C GLY A 30 -13.02 -11.67 -5.64
N GLY A 31 -11.89 -12.05 -5.02
CA GLY A 31 -10.80 -11.14 -4.63
C GLY A 31 -11.14 -10.23 -3.46
N ILE A 32 -10.16 -9.45 -3.01
CA ILE A 32 -10.32 -8.42 -1.99
C ILE A 32 -10.55 -7.07 -2.69
N GLU A 33 -11.61 -6.36 -2.29
CA GLU A 33 -11.89 -5.04 -2.84
C GLU A 33 -10.71 -4.09 -2.58
N GLY A 34 -10.27 -3.38 -3.61
CA GLY A 34 -9.11 -2.48 -3.51
C GLY A 34 -7.74 -3.17 -3.57
N GLY A 35 -7.66 -4.51 -3.66
CA GLY A 35 -6.40 -5.23 -3.83
C GLY A 35 -5.61 -4.78 -5.08
N ALA A 36 -6.29 -4.57 -6.20
CA ALA A 36 -5.68 -4.02 -7.42
C ALA A 36 -5.15 -2.58 -7.24
N LYS A 37 -5.80 -1.77 -6.38
CA LYS A 37 -5.37 -0.41 -6.03
C LYS A 37 -4.10 -0.44 -5.18
N LEU A 38 -4.03 -1.34 -4.20
CA LEU A 38 -2.82 -1.57 -3.40
C LEU A 38 -1.64 -2.01 -4.27
N CYS A 39 -1.86 -3.00 -5.15
CA CYS A 39 -0.86 -3.45 -6.11
C CYS A 39 -0.35 -2.31 -7.01
N SER A 40 -1.27 -1.48 -7.51
CA SER A 40 -0.93 -0.33 -8.36
C SER A 40 -0.06 0.70 -7.63
N LYS A 41 -0.37 0.99 -6.35
CA LYS A 41 0.44 1.90 -5.53
C LYS A 41 1.85 1.36 -5.29
N LEU A 42 1.98 0.08 -4.93
CA LEU A 42 3.29 -0.57 -4.74
C LEU A 42 4.12 -0.59 -6.04
N LYS A 43 3.49 -0.86 -7.18
CA LYS A 43 4.15 -0.81 -8.50
C LYS A 43 4.62 0.59 -8.88
N ALA A 44 3.85 1.63 -8.55
CA ALA A 44 4.25 3.02 -8.78
C ALA A 44 5.48 3.39 -7.95
N GLU A 45 5.52 2.94 -6.69
CA GLU A 45 6.64 3.15 -5.79
C GLU A 45 7.91 2.43 -6.28
N LEU A 46 7.80 1.17 -6.69
CA LEU A 46 8.92 0.44 -7.32
C LEU A 46 9.43 1.15 -8.57
N LYS A 47 8.54 1.63 -9.44
CA LYS A 47 8.92 2.40 -10.65
C LYS A 47 9.68 3.67 -10.29
N PHE A 48 9.29 4.36 -9.22
CA PHE A 48 10.01 5.55 -8.75
C PHE A 48 11.42 5.19 -8.28
N LEU A 49 11.57 4.16 -7.45
CA LEU A 49 12.88 3.71 -6.97
C LEU A 49 13.79 3.28 -8.14
N GLN A 50 13.24 2.56 -9.12
CA GLN A 50 13.98 2.16 -10.34
C GLN A 50 14.43 3.35 -11.18
N LYS A 51 13.69 4.47 -11.19
CA LYS A 51 14.15 5.70 -11.86
C LYS A 51 15.35 6.32 -11.14
N ILE A 52 15.41 6.23 -9.81
CA ILE A 52 16.58 6.67 -9.03
C ILE A 52 17.76 5.75 -9.32
N GLU A 53 17.54 4.43 -9.29
CA GLU A 53 18.58 3.41 -9.58
C GLU A 53 19.18 3.60 -10.97
N ALA A 54 18.35 3.89 -11.98
CA ALA A 54 18.79 4.16 -13.34
C ALA A 54 19.42 5.56 -13.54
N GLY A 55 19.61 6.35 -12.47
CA GLY A 55 20.17 7.70 -12.54
C GLY A 55 19.28 8.74 -13.22
N LYS A 56 18.02 8.40 -13.54
CA LYS A 56 17.05 9.33 -14.15
C LYS A 56 16.52 10.35 -13.16
N VAL A 57 16.65 10.06 -11.87
CA VAL A 57 16.32 10.96 -10.76
C VAL A 57 17.52 10.97 -9.82
N ALA A 58 17.98 12.16 -9.43
CA ALA A 58 19.07 12.29 -8.48
C ALA A 58 18.71 11.62 -7.15
N ILE A 59 19.64 10.83 -6.61
CA ILE A 59 19.46 10.20 -5.32
C ILE A 59 19.49 11.28 -4.23
N LYS A 60 18.39 11.39 -3.49
CA LYS A 60 18.28 12.21 -2.28
C LYS A 60 17.83 11.31 -1.16
N GLU A 61 18.51 11.41 -0.03
CA GLU A 61 18.20 10.57 1.13
C GLU A 61 16.76 10.80 1.65
N SER A 62 16.25 12.03 1.54
CA SER A 62 14.86 12.35 1.85
C SER A 62 13.86 11.50 1.04
N HIS A 63 14.11 11.26 -0.26
CA HIS A 63 13.24 10.42 -1.09
C HIS A 63 13.20 8.96 -0.61
N LEU A 64 14.29 8.46 0.01
CA LEU A 64 14.40 7.09 0.52
C LEU A 64 13.88 6.95 1.95
N GLN A 65 13.80 8.05 2.70
CA GLN A 65 13.21 8.09 4.03
C GLN A 65 11.68 8.28 3.97
N SER A 66 11.20 9.15 3.08
CA SER A 66 9.78 9.51 2.95
C SER A 66 8.99 8.64 1.96
N THR A 67 9.49 7.46 1.63
CA THR A 67 8.81 6.55 0.70
C THR A 67 7.55 5.98 1.34
N ASN A 68 6.49 5.86 0.53
CA ASN A 68 5.21 5.29 0.96
C ASN A 68 5.31 3.79 1.26
N LEU A 69 6.45 3.13 0.99
CA LEU A 69 6.62 1.71 1.23
C LEU A 69 6.37 1.32 2.68
N THR A 70 6.74 2.14 3.65
CA THR A 70 6.52 1.82 5.07
C THR A 70 5.01 1.72 5.38
N HIS A 71 4.21 2.67 4.88
CA HIS A 71 2.75 2.64 5.04
C HIS A 71 2.12 1.49 4.26
N LEU A 72 2.50 1.31 3.00
CA LEU A 72 1.98 0.22 2.16
C LEU A 72 2.34 -1.17 2.73
N LYS A 73 3.52 -1.29 3.35
CA LYS A 73 3.92 -2.49 4.10
C LYS A 73 2.99 -2.76 5.26
N ALA A 74 2.70 -1.75 6.09
CA ALA A 74 1.79 -1.90 7.22
C ALA A 74 0.38 -2.34 6.78
N ILE A 75 -0.12 -1.83 5.65
CA ILE A 75 -1.40 -2.27 5.07
C ILE A 75 -1.36 -3.75 4.68
N VAL A 76 -0.31 -4.18 3.96
CA VAL A 76 -0.14 -5.58 3.55
C VAL A 76 -0.07 -6.49 4.78
N GLU A 77 0.77 -6.15 5.76
CA GLU A 77 0.94 -6.93 6.98
C GLU A 77 -0.35 -6.98 7.81
N SER A 78 -1.08 -5.86 7.93
CA SER A 78 -2.35 -5.85 8.65
C SER A 78 -3.39 -6.73 7.95
N ALA A 79 -3.49 -6.65 6.63
CA ALA A 79 -4.43 -7.45 5.87
C ALA A 79 -4.08 -8.95 5.83
N GLU A 80 -2.80 -9.32 5.97
CA GLU A 80 -2.39 -10.73 6.10
C GLU A 80 -2.65 -11.30 7.49
N ASN A 81 -2.61 -10.47 8.54
CA ASN A 81 -2.78 -10.91 9.92
C ASN A 81 -4.22 -10.82 10.44
N LEU A 82 -5.13 -10.19 9.70
CA LEU A 82 -6.54 -10.08 10.06
C LEU A 82 -7.38 -11.16 9.39
N GLU A 83 -8.39 -11.65 10.10
CA GLU A 83 -9.34 -12.61 9.58
C GLU A 83 -10.40 -11.92 8.72
N GLU A 84 -10.91 -12.65 7.73
CA GLU A 84 -12.02 -12.23 6.87
C GLU A 84 -11.89 -10.82 6.28
N VAL A 85 -10.69 -10.46 5.79
CA VAL A 85 -10.48 -9.18 5.09
C VAL A 85 -11.43 -9.04 3.91
N VAL A 86 -12.17 -7.93 3.90
CA VAL A 86 -13.19 -7.59 2.90
C VAL A 86 -12.62 -6.62 1.87
N SER A 87 -11.89 -5.60 2.34
CA SER A 87 -11.36 -4.57 1.48
C SER A 87 -10.09 -3.93 2.03
N VAL A 88 -9.25 -3.40 1.15
CA VAL A 88 -8.10 -2.55 1.49
C VAL A 88 -8.21 -1.21 0.77
N LEU A 89 -7.74 -0.14 1.39
CA LEU A 89 -7.77 1.24 0.84
C LEU A 89 -9.19 1.67 0.38
N ARG A 90 -10.20 1.27 1.15
CA ARG A 90 -11.62 1.46 0.84
C ARG A 90 -12.03 2.90 1.14
N VAL A 91 -12.80 3.48 0.24
CA VAL A 91 -13.34 4.84 0.39
C VAL A 91 -14.78 4.75 0.84
N PHE A 92 -15.10 5.41 1.94
CA PHE A 92 -16.46 5.58 2.45
C PHE A 92 -16.88 7.02 2.25
N GLY A 93 -18.00 7.24 1.57
CA GLY A 93 -18.64 8.56 1.49
C GLY A 93 -19.64 8.74 2.62
N TYR A 94 -19.68 9.91 3.24
CA TYR A 94 -20.71 10.28 4.22
C TYR A 94 -21.08 11.75 4.07
N THR A 95 -22.21 12.15 4.63
CA THR A 95 -22.60 13.55 4.74
C THR A 95 -22.38 14.00 6.17
N ASP A 96 -21.67 15.09 6.37
CA ASP A 96 -21.44 15.63 7.71
C ASP A 96 -22.66 16.39 8.26
N THR A 97 -22.54 16.91 9.47
CA THR A 97 -23.62 17.64 10.16
C THR A 97 -24.03 18.94 9.47
N LEU A 98 -23.19 19.46 8.57
CA LEU A 98 -23.47 20.67 7.79
C LEU A 98 -24.12 20.35 6.44
N GLY A 99 -24.33 19.07 6.12
CA GLY A 99 -24.90 18.64 4.85
C GLY A 99 -23.85 18.45 3.74
N GLU A 100 -22.55 18.55 4.05
CA GLU A 100 -21.49 18.48 3.06
C GLU A 100 -21.00 17.03 2.85
N LYS A 101 -20.70 16.71 1.58
CA LYS A 101 -20.19 15.38 1.22
C LYS A 101 -18.72 15.24 1.61
N GLN A 102 -18.45 14.27 2.46
CA GLN A 102 -17.12 13.91 2.93
C GLN A 102 -16.73 12.50 2.49
N THR A 103 -15.42 12.23 2.50
CA THR A 103 -14.88 10.89 2.26
C THR A 103 -13.87 10.50 3.32
N LEU A 104 -13.93 9.25 3.75
CA LEU A 104 -12.96 8.61 4.62
C LEU A 104 -12.28 7.47 3.87
N VAL A 105 -10.96 7.35 3.98
CA VAL A 105 -10.24 6.18 3.47
C VAL A 105 -9.85 5.31 4.64
N VAL A 106 -10.25 4.05 4.60
CA VAL A 106 -9.88 3.03 5.59
C VAL A 106 -8.86 2.11 4.94
N ASP A 107 -7.76 1.87 5.64
CA ASP A 107 -6.63 1.14 5.09
C ASP A 107 -6.94 -0.36 4.99
N VAL A 108 -7.52 -0.95 6.04
CA VAL A 108 -8.01 -2.34 6.01
C VAL A 108 -9.38 -2.46 6.67
N VAL A 109 -10.30 -3.15 6.02
CA VAL A 109 -11.61 -3.54 6.56
C VAL A 109 -11.65 -5.07 6.65
N ALA A 110 -11.82 -5.59 7.86
CA ALA A 110 -11.74 -7.01 8.18
C ALA A 110 -12.94 -7.48 9.02
N ASN A 111 -12.95 -8.78 9.36
CA ASN A 111 -13.99 -9.42 10.17
C ASN A 111 -15.41 -9.13 9.62
N GLY A 112 -15.58 -9.30 8.31
CA GLY A 112 -16.86 -9.02 7.63
C GLY A 112 -17.30 -7.56 7.63
N GLY A 113 -16.42 -6.61 7.98
CA GLY A 113 -16.74 -5.19 8.06
C GLY A 113 -16.71 -4.59 9.47
N HIS A 114 -16.47 -5.39 10.50
CA HIS A 114 -16.55 -4.97 11.91
C HIS A 114 -15.21 -4.45 12.47
N THR A 115 -14.10 -4.61 11.75
CA THR A 115 -12.78 -4.15 12.19
C THR A 115 -12.12 -3.29 11.13
N TRP A 116 -11.75 -2.06 11.52
CA TRP A 116 -11.20 -1.04 10.64
C TRP A 116 -9.85 -0.63 11.21
N VAL A 117 -8.80 -0.72 10.39
CA VAL A 117 -7.41 -0.36 10.73
C VAL A 117 -6.95 0.71 9.76
#